data_AF-A0A7L0WNG4-F1
#
_entry.id   AF-A0A7L0WNG4-F1
#
_cell.length_a   1.000
_cell.length_b   1.000
_cell.length_c   1.000
_cell.angle_alpha   90.00
_cell.angle_beta   90.00
_cell.angle_gamma   90.00
#
_symmetry.space_group_name_H-M   'P 1'
#
loop_
_entity.id
_entity.type
_entity.pdbx_description
1 polymer ?
#
loop_
_entity_poly.entity_id
_entity_poly.type
_entity_poly.pdbx_seq_one_letter_code
_entity_poly.pdbx_strand_id
1 'polypeptide(L)'
;LLGLDMEEGKEGGTWLGISKKGRMAALTNYMQPKTDKNAKGRGALVTNFLTSDLDSYSYLKKVSLEGHLYNGFNLIAADLNTTKGDVICYYGNKGNPEPVFLNPGIYGLSNSLLDTPWKKLQYGKQLFTEVIKRSQDLAKEDLVQELLTVMNNQEPQLPDPAIEDQGKDYIRPILNKYAAVCVRCPGYGTRTNTVLLIDAEGNVTFTERNMINEDVSQWKTSTYEFQLHA
;
A
#
# COMPACT_ATOMS: atom_id res chain seq x y z
N LEU A 1 -5.39 3.00 -13.65
CA LEU A 1 -5.92 2.96 -12.27
C LEU A 1 -6.41 1.54 -12.04
N LEU A 2 -5.94 0.89 -10.98
CA LEU A 2 -6.43 -0.39 -10.49
C LEU A 2 -6.64 -0.27 -8.98
N GLY A 3 -7.14 -1.32 -8.30
CA GLY A 3 -7.52 -1.18 -6.90
C GLY A 3 -8.65 -0.17 -6.68
N LEU A 4 -9.73 -0.28 -7.45
CA LEU A 4 -10.90 0.56 -7.29
C LEU A 4 -11.65 0.20 -6.00
N ASP A 5 -12.12 1.22 -5.29
CA ASP A 5 -13.03 1.02 -4.17
C ASP A 5 -14.39 0.57 -4.72
N MET A 6 -14.84 -0.59 -4.23
CA MET A 6 -16.09 -1.24 -4.62
C MET A 6 -17.14 -1.15 -3.51
N GLU A 7 -16.85 -0.45 -2.41
CA GLU A 7 -17.81 -0.18 -1.36
C GLU A 7 -18.89 0.77 -1.87
N GLU A 8 -20.16 0.41 -1.68
CA GLU A 8 -21.31 1.19 -2.11
C GLU A 8 -21.26 2.60 -1.48
N GLY A 9 -21.33 3.65 -2.31
CA GLY A 9 -21.18 5.05 -1.90
C GLY A 9 -19.73 5.57 -1.82
N LYS A 10 -18.71 4.75 -2.14
CA LYS A 10 -17.30 5.15 -2.26
C LYS A 10 -16.70 4.81 -3.63
N GLU A 11 -17.55 4.50 -4.60
CA GLU A 11 -17.14 4.10 -5.93
C GLU A 11 -16.32 5.19 -6.63
N GLY A 12 -15.33 4.77 -7.42
CA GLY A 12 -14.46 5.69 -8.18
C GLY A 12 -13.21 6.17 -7.42
N GLY A 13 -13.08 5.84 -6.14
CA GLY A 13 -11.81 5.93 -5.42
C GLY A 13 -10.82 4.85 -5.86
N THR A 14 -9.52 5.12 -5.71
CA THR A 14 -8.47 4.09 -5.86
C THR A 14 -7.49 4.17 -4.69
N TRP A 15 -6.95 3.03 -4.27
CA TRP A 15 -5.93 2.97 -3.22
C TRP A 15 -4.51 2.85 -3.76
N LEU A 16 -4.32 2.61 -5.06
CA LEU A 16 -2.99 2.55 -5.71
C LEU A 16 -3.10 2.92 -7.18
N GLY A 17 -2.22 3.81 -7.64
CA GLY A 17 -2.09 4.08 -9.06
C GLY A 17 -0.75 4.65 -9.45
N ILE A 18 -0.44 4.48 -10.73
CA ILE A 18 0.71 5.08 -11.41
C ILE A 18 0.26 5.61 -12.76
N SER A 19 0.84 6.73 -13.18
CA SER A 19 0.63 7.35 -14.49
C SER A 19 1.86 7.16 -15.36
N LYS A 20 1.69 7.28 -16.69
CA LYS A 20 2.83 7.29 -17.63
C LYS A 20 3.78 8.48 -17.40
N LYS A 21 3.36 9.53 -16.70
CA LYS A 21 4.21 10.68 -16.34
C LYS A 21 5.07 10.41 -15.09
N GLY A 22 5.12 9.18 -14.58
CA GLY A 22 5.90 8.84 -13.38
C GLY A 22 5.28 9.23 -12.05
N ARG A 23 4.05 9.80 -12.04
CA ARG A 23 3.33 10.03 -10.79
C ARG A 23 2.76 8.72 -10.26
N MET A 24 3.10 8.33 -9.04
CA MET A 24 2.58 7.16 -8.34
C MET A 24 2.08 7.53 -6.94
N ALA A 25 0.94 6.99 -6.51
CA ALA A 25 0.49 7.14 -5.13
C ALA A 25 -0.19 5.87 -4.61
N ALA A 26 -0.04 5.64 -3.31
CA ALA A 26 -0.65 4.52 -2.60
C ALA A 26 -1.22 4.97 -1.25
N LEU A 27 -2.43 4.51 -0.93
CA LEU A 27 -3.13 4.83 0.30
C LEU A 27 -3.36 3.56 1.12
N THR A 28 -3.03 3.62 2.42
CA THR A 28 -3.44 2.59 3.38
C THR A 28 -4.30 3.21 4.49
N ASN A 29 -5.12 2.37 5.11
CA ASN A 29 -5.84 2.78 6.31
C ASN A 29 -4.87 2.96 7.49
N TYR A 30 -5.31 3.63 8.54
CA TYR A 30 -4.75 3.47 9.88
C TYR A 30 -5.80 2.78 10.75
N MET A 31 -5.44 1.69 11.42
CA MET A 31 -6.34 0.96 12.30
C MET A 31 -6.64 1.82 13.52
N GLN A 32 -7.87 2.29 13.61
CA GLN A 32 -8.34 3.10 14.72
C GLN A 32 -9.64 2.48 15.28
N PRO A 33 -9.70 2.14 16.58
CA PRO A 33 -10.88 1.54 17.19
C PRO A 33 -12.14 2.42 17.15
N LYS A 34 -11.95 3.75 17.09
CA LYS A 34 -13.04 4.72 16.97
C LYS A 34 -12.87 5.49 15.66
N THR A 35 -13.91 5.47 14.83
CA THR A 35 -13.99 6.21 13.57
C THR A 35 -14.99 7.34 13.69
N ASP A 36 -14.71 8.47 13.05
CA ASP A 36 -15.67 9.54 12.87
C ASP A 36 -16.52 9.25 11.63
N LYS A 37 -17.84 9.19 11.81
CA LYS A 37 -18.79 8.93 10.72
C LYS A 37 -18.95 10.12 9.77
N ASN A 38 -18.58 11.32 10.23
CA ASN A 38 -18.69 12.56 9.46
C ASN A 38 -17.37 12.94 8.77
N ALA A 39 -16.31 12.15 8.95
CA ALA A 39 -15.02 12.42 8.31
C ALA A 39 -15.10 12.29 6.79
N LYS A 40 -14.30 13.10 6.08
CA LYS A 40 -14.17 13.05 4.62
C LYS A 40 -13.72 11.66 4.15
N GLY A 41 -14.25 11.24 3.00
CA GLY A 41 -13.77 10.05 2.28
C GLY A 41 -12.35 10.25 1.74
N ARG A 42 -11.56 9.16 1.69
CA ARG A 42 -10.14 9.20 1.28
C ARG A 42 -9.90 8.74 -0.16
N GLY A 43 -10.91 8.15 -0.82
CA GLY A 43 -10.77 7.49 -2.12
C GLY A 43 -10.26 8.40 -3.24
N ALA A 44 -10.49 9.72 -3.15
CA ALA A 44 -10.00 10.67 -4.14
C ALA A 44 -8.53 11.09 -3.95
N LEU A 45 -7.90 10.80 -2.80
CA LEU A 45 -6.55 11.31 -2.49
C LEU A 45 -5.49 10.80 -3.48
N VAL A 46 -5.60 9.55 -3.93
CA VAL A 46 -4.70 8.98 -4.94
C VAL A 46 -4.99 9.58 -6.31
N THR A 47 -6.24 9.56 -6.76
CA THR A 47 -6.63 10.11 -8.07
C THR A 47 -6.27 11.59 -8.20
N ASN A 48 -6.54 12.40 -7.18
CA ASN A 48 -6.21 13.82 -7.14
C ASN A 48 -4.71 14.07 -7.23
N PHE A 49 -3.87 13.23 -6.62
CA PHE A 49 -2.41 13.33 -6.81
C PHE A 49 -2.05 13.06 -8.26
N LEU A 50 -2.53 11.95 -8.83
CA LEU A 50 -2.18 11.50 -10.18
C LEU A 50 -2.59 12.49 -11.28
N THR A 51 -3.61 13.32 -11.05
CA THR A 51 -4.10 14.34 -11.98
C THR A 51 -3.70 15.76 -11.64
N SER A 52 -3.05 16.00 -10.50
CA SER A 52 -2.56 17.34 -10.13
C SER A 52 -1.25 17.70 -10.84
N ASP A 53 -0.87 18.98 -10.74
CA ASP A 53 0.43 19.49 -11.19
C ASP A 53 1.41 19.73 -10.03
N LEU A 54 1.00 19.48 -8.78
CA LEU A 54 1.88 19.62 -7.60
C LEU A 54 2.89 18.47 -7.56
N ASP A 55 4.12 18.71 -7.10
CA ASP A 55 5.03 17.61 -6.76
C ASP A 55 4.54 16.83 -5.53
N SER A 56 5.09 15.64 -5.32
CA SER A 56 4.79 14.71 -4.22
C SER A 56 4.82 15.38 -2.84
N TYR A 57 5.86 16.17 -2.53
CA TYR A 57 5.97 16.84 -1.24
C TYR A 57 4.90 17.93 -1.09
N SER A 58 4.79 18.82 -2.07
CA SER A 58 3.81 19.91 -2.08
C SER A 58 2.36 19.39 -1.98
N TYR A 59 2.06 18.28 -2.66
CA TYR A 59 0.76 17.64 -2.59
C TYR A 59 0.48 17.07 -1.19
N LEU A 60 1.42 16.30 -0.63
CA LEU A 60 1.25 15.76 0.73
C LEU A 60 1.17 16.88 1.77
N LYS A 61 1.91 17.98 1.59
CA LYS A 61 1.84 19.16 2.46
C LYS A 61 0.45 19.77 2.40
N LYS A 62 -0.14 19.94 1.22
CA LYS A 62 -1.53 20.39 1.09
C LYS A 62 -2.51 19.45 1.81
N VAL A 63 -2.35 18.13 1.64
CA VAL A 63 -3.18 17.12 2.33
C VAL A 63 -3.00 17.20 3.85
N SER A 64 -1.79 17.49 4.33
CA SER A 64 -1.50 17.55 5.77
C SER A 64 -2.29 18.66 6.49
N LEU A 65 -2.49 19.81 5.84
CA LEU A 65 -3.29 20.92 6.38
C LEU A 65 -4.76 20.52 6.63
N GLU A 66 -5.27 19.60 5.82
CA GLU A 66 -6.64 19.05 5.93
C GLU A 66 -6.68 17.67 6.60
N GLY A 67 -5.55 17.16 7.11
CA GLY A 67 -5.45 15.77 7.59
C GLY A 67 -6.41 15.43 8.73
N HIS A 68 -6.78 16.43 9.53
CA HIS A 68 -7.75 16.32 10.63
C HIS A 68 -9.19 16.09 10.18
N LEU A 69 -9.52 16.34 8.91
CA LEU A 69 -10.86 16.14 8.33
C LEU A 69 -11.12 14.67 7.96
N TYR A 70 -10.12 13.79 8.07
CA TYR A 70 -10.18 12.39 7.65
C TYR A 70 -10.03 11.43 8.84
N ASN A 71 -10.68 10.27 8.72
CA ASN A 71 -10.29 9.10 9.51
C ASN A 71 -8.84 8.69 9.21
N GLY A 72 -8.19 8.01 10.15
CA GLY A 72 -6.76 7.69 10.08
C GLY A 72 -6.34 7.03 8.77
N PHE A 73 -5.26 7.51 8.14
CA PHE A 73 -4.74 7.00 6.89
C PHE A 73 -3.24 7.27 6.74
N ASN A 74 -2.66 6.60 5.75
CA ASN A 74 -1.34 6.84 5.24
C ASN A 74 -1.40 7.09 3.74
N LEU A 75 -0.52 7.94 3.24
CA LEU A 75 -0.40 8.25 1.82
C LEU A 75 1.08 8.32 1.44
N ILE A 76 1.45 7.50 0.46
CA ILE A 76 2.73 7.59 -0.24
C ILE A 76 2.45 8.29 -1.57
N ALA A 77 3.29 9.26 -1.93
CA ALA A 77 3.27 9.93 -3.21
C ALA A 77 4.68 9.96 -3.78
N ALA A 78 4.83 9.65 -5.06
CA ALA A 78 6.11 9.57 -5.74
C ALA A 78 6.06 10.26 -7.10
N ASP A 79 7.10 11.04 -7.39
CA ASP A 79 7.45 11.52 -8.72
C ASP A 79 8.66 10.72 -9.20
N LEU A 80 8.41 9.81 -10.14
CA LEU A 80 9.40 8.89 -10.67
C LEU A 80 9.92 9.42 -12.01
N ASN A 81 11.24 9.54 -12.16
CA ASN A 81 11.83 10.11 -13.38
C ASN A 81 13.25 9.58 -13.62
N THR A 82 13.47 9.05 -14.82
CA THR A 82 14.75 8.43 -15.22
C THR A 82 15.90 9.44 -15.37
N THR A 83 15.61 10.74 -15.48
CA THR A 83 16.62 11.80 -15.67
C THR A 83 16.88 12.64 -14.43
N LYS A 84 15.83 12.97 -13.66
CA LYS A 84 15.91 13.84 -12.48
C LYS A 84 16.08 13.07 -11.17
N GLY A 85 15.91 11.76 -11.20
CA GLY A 85 15.85 10.91 -10.03
C GLY A 85 14.45 10.86 -9.42
N ASP A 86 14.24 9.83 -8.60
CA ASP A 86 12.95 9.59 -7.96
C ASP A 86 12.82 10.37 -6.66
N VAL A 87 11.65 10.98 -6.47
CA VAL A 87 11.27 11.62 -5.20
C VAL A 87 10.07 10.88 -4.64
N ILE A 88 10.23 10.27 -3.46
CA ILE A 88 9.17 9.55 -2.78
C ILE A 88 8.93 10.19 -1.43
N CYS A 89 7.67 10.54 -1.15
CA CYS A 89 7.26 11.15 0.10
C CYS A 89 6.19 10.30 0.80
N TYR A 90 6.17 10.36 2.12
CA TYR A 90 5.18 9.71 2.99
C TYR A 90 4.52 10.72 3.92
N TYR A 91 3.22 10.55 4.13
CA TYR A 91 2.45 11.26 5.15
C TYR A 91 1.43 10.32 5.80
N GLY A 92 1.34 10.36 7.14
CA GLY A 92 0.31 9.67 7.90
C GLY A 92 -0.36 10.64 8.86
N ASN A 93 -1.68 10.83 8.77
CA ASN A 93 -2.39 11.88 9.53
C ASN A 93 -2.54 11.59 11.04
N LYS A 94 -2.00 10.47 11.52
CA LYS A 94 -1.86 10.12 12.94
C LYS A 94 -0.42 10.18 13.44
N GLY A 95 0.52 10.57 12.57
CA GLY A 95 1.94 10.67 12.87
C GLY A 95 2.41 12.12 12.87
N ASN A 96 3.58 12.36 12.28
CA ASN A 96 4.14 13.70 12.15
C ASN A 96 3.22 14.63 11.34
N PRO A 97 3.12 15.92 11.73
CA PRO A 97 2.30 16.89 10.99
C PRO A 97 2.85 17.19 9.60
N GLU A 98 4.15 16.97 9.39
CA GLU A 98 4.84 17.21 8.13
C GLU A 98 5.06 15.92 7.34
N PRO A 99 4.92 15.96 6.00
CA PRO A 99 5.39 14.89 5.13
C PRO A 99 6.91 14.69 5.25
N VAL A 100 7.37 13.47 5.00
CA VAL A 100 8.79 13.11 5.03
C VAL A 100 9.23 12.53 3.70
N PHE A 101 10.48 12.78 3.32
CA PHE A 101 11.13 12.13 2.19
C PHE A 101 11.59 10.73 2.57
N LEU A 102 11.38 9.77 1.66
CA LEU A 102 11.87 8.41 1.81
C LEU A 102 13.13 8.23 0.97
N ASN A 103 14.23 7.92 1.65
CA ASN A 103 15.48 7.54 0.99
C ASN A 103 15.39 6.12 0.42
N PRO A 104 16.26 5.73 -0.53
CA PRO A 104 16.31 4.36 -1.04
C PRO A 104 16.40 3.33 0.11
N GLY A 105 15.53 2.33 0.10
CA GLY A 105 15.47 1.32 1.15
C GLY A 105 14.22 0.44 1.12
N ILE A 106 14.10 -0.44 2.11
CA ILE A 106 12.95 -1.34 2.28
C ILE A 106 12.05 -0.82 3.40
N TYR A 107 10.83 -0.42 3.04
CA TYR A 107 9.83 0.09 3.95
C TYR A 107 8.67 -0.89 4.11
N GLY A 108 8.08 -0.93 5.31
CA GLY A 108 6.84 -1.61 5.56
C GLY A 108 5.74 -0.61 5.90
N LEU A 109 4.59 -0.74 5.25
CA LEU A 109 3.39 0.01 5.59
C LEU A 109 2.19 -0.94 5.70
N SER A 110 1.55 -0.94 6.86
CA SER A 110 0.29 -1.68 7.10
C SER A 110 -0.80 -0.70 7.52
N ASN A 111 -1.75 -1.13 8.34
CA ASN A 111 -2.76 -0.26 8.92
C ASN A 111 -2.25 0.49 10.17
N SER A 112 -1.01 0.98 10.13
CA SER A 112 -0.41 1.83 11.16
C SER A 112 0.55 2.82 10.51
N LEU A 113 1.32 3.58 11.27
CA LEU A 113 2.35 4.46 10.72
C LEU A 113 3.49 3.66 10.08
N LEU A 114 4.23 4.30 9.17
CA LEU A 114 5.36 3.69 8.46
C LEU A 114 6.33 3.00 9.43
N ASP A 115 6.71 1.76 9.09
CA ASP A 115 7.63 0.92 9.86
C ASP A 115 7.26 0.68 11.34
N THR A 116 5.99 0.89 11.72
CA THR A 116 5.50 0.45 13.05
C THR A 116 5.82 -1.05 13.23
N PRO A 117 6.42 -1.46 14.36
CA PRO A 117 7.02 -2.79 14.52
C PRO A 117 5.99 -3.90 14.81
N TRP A 118 4.91 -3.95 14.03
CA TRP A 118 4.02 -5.11 14.00
C TRP A 118 4.80 -6.33 13.53
N LYS A 119 4.71 -7.46 14.24
CA LYS A 119 5.49 -8.66 13.92
C LYS A 119 5.21 -9.16 12.52
N LYS A 120 3.95 -9.10 12.06
CA LYS A 120 3.59 -9.44 10.68
C LYS A 120 4.30 -8.59 9.64
N LEU A 121 4.52 -7.30 9.96
CA LEU A 121 5.19 -6.37 9.05
C LEU A 121 6.67 -6.68 8.99
N GLN A 122 7.31 -6.92 10.14
CA GLN A 122 8.72 -7.30 10.20
C GLN A 122 8.98 -8.63 9.49
N TYR A 123 8.13 -9.62 9.71
CA TYR A 123 8.18 -10.91 9.00
C TYR A 123 7.98 -10.75 7.49
N GLY A 124 6.98 -9.97 7.05
CA GLY A 124 6.79 -9.66 5.64
C GLY A 124 7.97 -8.93 5.01
N LYS A 125 8.58 -7.97 5.72
CA LYS A 125 9.82 -7.29 5.30
C LYS A 125 10.99 -8.26 5.19
N GLN A 126 11.11 -9.22 6.10
CA GLN A 126 12.15 -10.25 6.04
C GLN A 126 11.99 -11.11 4.77
N LEU A 127 10.81 -11.68 4.54
CA LEU A 127 10.52 -12.48 3.35
C LEU A 127 10.75 -11.69 2.05
N PHE A 128 10.28 -10.43 2.01
CA PHE A 128 10.53 -9.53 0.88
C PHE A 128 12.03 -9.30 0.66
N THR A 129 12.79 -9.04 1.73
CA THR A 129 14.24 -8.82 1.64
C THR A 129 14.96 -10.06 1.09
N GLU A 130 14.54 -11.26 1.49
CA GLU A 130 15.08 -12.52 0.96
C GLU A 130 14.81 -12.66 -0.55
N VAL A 131 13.62 -12.29 -1.03
CA VAL A 131 13.29 -12.23 -2.47
C VAL A 131 14.18 -11.23 -3.21
N ILE A 132 14.34 -10.01 -2.66
CA ILE A 132 15.16 -8.98 -3.32
C ILE A 132 16.63 -9.38 -3.41
N LYS A 133 17.19 -10.05 -2.39
CA LYS A 133 18.59 -10.51 -2.41
C LYS A 133 18.90 -11.48 -3.55
N ARG A 134 17.94 -12.30 -3.97
CA ARG A 134 18.07 -13.25 -5.10
C ARG A 134 17.53 -12.69 -6.42
N SER A 135 17.02 -11.46 -6.44
CA SER A 135 16.32 -10.91 -7.61
C SER A 135 17.18 -10.80 -8.86
N GLN A 136 18.49 -10.63 -8.71
CA GLN A 136 19.43 -10.55 -9.84
C GLN A 136 19.51 -11.85 -10.64
N ASP A 137 19.19 -12.99 -10.02
CA ASP A 137 19.23 -14.31 -10.64
C ASP A 137 17.86 -14.75 -11.16
N LEU A 138 16.82 -13.92 -10.99
CA LEU A 138 15.44 -14.26 -11.36
C LEU A 138 15.04 -13.55 -12.66
N ALA A 139 14.29 -14.27 -13.50
CA ALA A 139 13.51 -13.61 -14.53
C ALA A 139 12.45 -12.71 -13.88
N LYS A 140 12.04 -11.64 -14.58
CA LYS A 140 11.05 -10.68 -14.08
C LYS A 140 9.75 -11.34 -13.64
N GLU A 141 9.28 -12.32 -14.41
CA GLU A 141 8.05 -13.08 -14.12
C GLU A 141 8.18 -13.91 -12.84
N ASP A 142 9.34 -14.53 -12.62
CA ASP A 142 9.63 -15.30 -11.41
C ASP A 142 9.72 -14.38 -10.19
N LEU A 143 10.36 -13.21 -10.33
CA LEU A 143 10.38 -12.19 -9.28
C LEU A 143 8.96 -11.76 -8.89
N VAL A 144 8.08 -11.52 -9.86
CA VAL A 144 6.66 -11.21 -9.61
C VAL A 144 5.97 -12.36 -8.86
N GLN A 145 6.18 -13.62 -9.26
CA GLN A 145 5.57 -14.77 -8.56
C GLN A 145 6.07 -14.93 -7.12
N GLU A 146 7.36 -14.73 -6.88
CA GLU A 146 7.95 -14.78 -5.54
C GLU A 146 7.40 -13.67 -4.64
N LEU A 147 7.27 -12.44 -5.16
CA LEU A 147 6.63 -11.34 -4.43
C LEU A 147 5.14 -11.59 -4.15
N LEU A 148 4.41 -12.17 -5.11
CA LEU A 148 3.02 -12.61 -4.92
C LEU A 148 2.93 -13.71 -3.84
N THR A 149 3.92 -14.60 -3.76
CA THR A 149 3.99 -15.66 -2.74
C THR A 149 4.13 -15.07 -1.35
N VAL A 150 5.02 -14.08 -1.16
CA VAL A 150 5.16 -13.35 0.11
C VAL A 150 3.83 -12.72 0.53
N MET A 151 3.15 -12.03 -0.39
CA MET A 151 1.87 -11.37 -0.09
C MET A 151 0.71 -12.34 0.18
N ASN A 152 0.84 -13.62 -0.16
CA ASN A 152 -0.15 -14.66 0.11
C ASN A 152 0.15 -15.49 1.38
N ASN A 153 1.20 -15.15 2.12
CA ASN A 153 1.53 -15.80 3.38
C ASN A 153 0.43 -15.54 4.44
N GLN A 154 -0.19 -16.61 4.94
CA GLN A 154 -1.28 -16.57 5.92
C GLN A 154 -0.80 -16.95 7.35
N GLU A 155 0.51 -17.07 7.56
CA GLU A 155 1.09 -17.46 8.85
C GLU A 155 0.98 -16.32 9.88
N PRO A 156 0.19 -16.50 10.96
CA PRO A 156 0.03 -15.46 11.96
C PRO A 156 1.29 -15.27 12.79
N GLN A 157 1.73 -14.02 12.91
CA GLN A 157 2.90 -13.64 13.70
C GLN A 157 2.47 -13.18 15.09
N LEU A 158 2.26 -14.14 16.00
CA LEU A 158 1.78 -13.90 17.36
C LEU A 158 2.83 -14.24 18.45
N PRO A 159 2.71 -13.70 19.68
CA PRO A 159 1.84 -12.56 20.04
C PRO A 159 2.30 -11.28 19.35
N ASP A 160 1.43 -10.30 19.11
CA ASP A 160 1.81 -9.02 18.49
C ASP A 160 1.37 -7.85 19.37
N PRO A 161 2.18 -7.49 20.39
CA PRO A 161 1.83 -6.46 21.36
C PRO A 161 1.53 -5.10 20.73
N ALA A 162 2.17 -4.78 19.59
CA ALA A 162 1.98 -3.50 18.91
C ALA A 162 0.64 -3.44 18.16
N ILE A 163 0.18 -4.55 17.56
CA ILE A 163 -1.18 -4.65 17.02
C ILE A 163 -2.20 -4.59 18.16
N GLU A 164 -1.95 -5.32 19.25
CA GLU A 164 -2.85 -5.39 20.40
C GLU A 164 -3.02 -4.04 21.11
N ASP A 165 -1.93 -3.29 21.29
CA ASP A 165 -1.98 -1.95 21.91
C ASP A 165 -2.78 -0.96 21.05
N GLN A 166 -2.52 -0.92 19.75
CA GLN A 166 -3.24 -0.03 18.82
C GLN A 166 -4.70 -0.44 18.65
N GLY A 167 -4.97 -1.74 18.56
CA GLY A 167 -6.29 -2.29 18.26
C GLY A 167 -7.17 -2.47 19.50
N LYS A 168 -6.60 -2.62 20.69
CA LYS A 168 -7.30 -2.86 21.96
C LYS A 168 -8.35 -3.97 21.80
N ASP A 169 -9.52 -3.80 22.41
CA ASP A 169 -10.61 -4.77 22.33
C ASP A 169 -11.18 -4.97 20.92
N TYR A 170 -11.02 -3.98 20.03
CA TYR A 170 -11.53 -4.06 18.65
C TYR A 170 -10.83 -5.18 17.86
N ILE A 171 -9.52 -5.39 18.07
CA ILE A 171 -8.77 -6.38 17.28
C ILE A 171 -8.83 -7.79 17.85
N ARG A 172 -9.09 -7.95 19.16
CA ARG A 172 -9.07 -9.25 19.86
C ARG A 172 -9.84 -10.37 19.14
N PRO A 173 -11.08 -10.16 18.61
CA PRO A 173 -11.84 -11.23 17.95
C PRO A 173 -11.21 -11.76 16.65
N ILE A 174 -10.34 -10.97 16.02
CA ILE A 174 -9.75 -11.28 14.71
C ILE A 174 -8.21 -11.29 14.71
N LEU A 175 -7.58 -11.10 15.87
CA LEU A 175 -6.13 -10.93 16.01
C LEU A 175 -5.35 -12.07 15.36
N ASN A 176 -5.78 -13.32 15.56
CA ASN A 176 -5.13 -14.49 14.99
C ASN A 176 -5.06 -14.50 13.46
N LYS A 177 -6.02 -13.88 12.78
CA LYS A 177 -6.05 -13.78 11.31
C LYS A 177 -5.46 -12.46 10.84
N TYR A 178 -5.62 -11.40 11.63
CA TYR A 178 -5.11 -10.07 11.33
C TYR A 178 -3.59 -9.97 11.48
N ALA A 179 -2.98 -10.83 12.30
CA ALA A 179 -1.53 -10.93 12.49
C ALA A 179 -0.79 -11.67 11.37
N ALA A 180 -1.46 -12.02 10.26
CA ALA A 180 -0.82 -12.56 9.06
C ALA A 180 -0.58 -11.45 8.01
N VAL A 181 0.38 -11.68 7.10
CA VAL A 181 0.61 -10.80 5.93
C VAL A 181 -0.64 -10.76 5.04
N CYS A 182 -1.20 -11.94 4.74
CA CYS A 182 -2.43 -12.12 4.00
C CYS A 182 -3.59 -12.35 4.98
N VAL A 183 -4.41 -11.33 5.21
CA VAL A 183 -5.50 -11.42 6.18
C VAL A 183 -6.70 -12.17 5.57
N ARG A 184 -7.24 -13.12 6.32
CA ARG A 184 -8.41 -13.93 5.95
C ARG A 184 -9.38 -14.04 7.13
N CYS A 185 -10.39 -13.17 7.18
CA CYS A 185 -11.46 -13.21 8.16
C CYS A 185 -12.84 -13.22 7.49
N PRO A 186 -13.88 -13.76 8.14
CA PRO A 186 -15.26 -13.52 7.73
C PRO A 186 -15.53 -12.01 7.66
N GLY A 187 -15.97 -11.51 6.51
CA GLY A 187 -16.30 -10.10 6.29
C GLY A 187 -15.10 -9.12 6.18
N TYR A 188 -13.85 -9.59 6.26
CA TYR A 188 -12.66 -8.74 6.08
C TYR A 188 -11.44 -9.54 5.63
N GLY A 189 -10.73 -9.08 4.60
CA GLY A 189 -9.48 -9.73 4.20
C GLY A 189 -8.85 -9.15 2.94
N THR A 190 -7.68 -9.68 2.58
CA THR A 190 -6.92 -9.26 1.40
C THR A 190 -7.56 -9.79 0.12
N ARG A 191 -8.26 -8.94 -0.63
CA ARG A 191 -8.89 -9.32 -1.91
C ARG A 191 -7.95 -9.20 -3.13
N THR A 192 -6.95 -8.34 -3.02
CA THR A 192 -6.07 -7.96 -4.13
C THR A 192 -4.62 -7.97 -3.69
N ASN A 193 -3.73 -8.46 -4.56
CA ASN A 193 -2.29 -8.31 -4.44
C ASN A 193 -1.77 -7.59 -5.68
N THR A 194 -0.88 -6.61 -5.49
CA THR A 194 -0.33 -5.83 -6.58
C THR A 194 1.18 -5.76 -6.47
N VAL A 195 1.88 -6.07 -7.55
CA VAL A 195 3.33 -5.89 -7.70
C VAL A 195 3.56 -4.81 -8.74
N LEU A 196 4.33 -3.79 -8.37
CA LEU A 196 4.78 -2.73 -9.26
C LEU A 196 6.31 -2.79 -9.34
N LEU A 197 6.84 -3.12 -10.50
CA LEU A 197 8.26 -3.10 -10.81
C LEU A 197 8.54 -1.95 -11.77
N ILE A 198 9.63 -1.23 -11.53
CA ILE A 198 10.11 -0.15 -12.38
C ILE A 198 11.62 -0.33 -12.49
N ASP A 199 12.13 -0.51 -13.70
CA ASP A 199 13.57 -0.65 -13.93
C ASP A 199 14.26 0.71 -14.16
N ALA A 200 15.58 0.68 -14.29
CA ALA A 200 16.39 1.88 -14.50
C ALA A 200 16.14 2.59 -15.84
N GLU A 201 15.51 1.91 -16.80
CA GLU A 201 15.12 2.46 -18.11
C GLU A 201 13.70 3.05 -18.07
N GLY A 202 13.04 2.98 -16.91
CA GLY A 202 11.67 3.45 -16.71
C GLY A 202 10.62 2.51 -17.28
N ASN A 203 10.94 1.25 -17.56
CA ASN A 203 9.94 0.26 -17.93
C ASN A 203 9.18 -0.17 -16.68
N VAL A 204 7.87 -0.04 -16.73
CA VAL A 204 6.94 -0.37 -15.65
C VAL A 204 6.26 -1.69 -15.96
N THR A 205 6.30 -2.61 -15.01
CA THR A 205 5.46 -3.81 -14.98
C THR A 205 4.53 -3.73 -13.77
N PHE A 206 3.23 -3.62 -14.04
CA PHE A 206 2.17 -3.57 -13.03
C PHE A 206 1.36 -4.87 -13.10
N THR A 207 1.55 -5.77 -12.13
CA THR A 207 0.80 -7.02 -12.02
C THR A 207 -0.18 -6.96 -10.86
N GLU A 208 -1.47 -7.15 -11.13
CA GLU A 208 -2.51 -7.24 -10.12
C GLU A 208 -3.18 -8.61 -10.16
N ARG A 209 -3.32 -9.21 -8.98
CA ARG A 209 -4.03 -10.48 -8.76
C ARG A 209 -5.25 -10.20 -7.88
N ASN A 210 -6.44 -10.39 -8.44
CA ASN A 210 -7.72 -10.12 -7.80
C ASN A 210 -8.50 -11.42 -7.54
N MET A 211 -9.07 -11.54 -6.35
CA MET A 211 -9.96 -12.64 -5.99
C MET A 211 -11.30 -12.49 -6.74
N ILE A 212 -11.80 -13.58 -7.33
CA ILE A 212 -13.05 -13.62 -8.07
C ILE A 212 -14.18 -14.05 -7.13
N ASN A 213 -15.26 -13.27 -7.05
CA ASN A 213 -16.47 -13.60 -6.27
C ASN A 213 -16.20 -14.01 -4.81
N GLU A 214 -15.16 -13.45 -4.19
CA GLU A 214 -14.73 -13.77 -2.82
C GLU A 214 -14.31 -15.24 -2.61
N ASP A 215 -14.08 -15.97 -3.69
CA ASP A 215 -13.56 -17.33 -3.67
C ASP A 215 -12.03 -17.31 -3.60
N VAL A 216 -11.50 -17.74 -2.45
CA VAL A 216 -10.06 -17.78 -2.17
C VAL A 216 -9.27 -18.70 -3.11
N SER A 217 -9.94 -19.59 -3.84
CA SER A 217 -9.33 -20.48 -4.83
C SER A 217 -9.29 -19.87 -6.24
N GLN A 218 -10.10 -18.86 -6.52
CA GLN A 218 -10.24 -18.28 -7.86
C GLN A 218 -9.64 -16.89 -7.93
N TRP A 219 -8.66 -16.74 -8.81
CA TRP A 219 -7.91 -15.50 -8.97
C TRP A 219 -7.83 -15.11 -10.43
N LYS A 220 -8.02 -13.84 -10.71
CA LYS A 220 -7.71 -13.21 -12.00
C LYS A 220 -6.43 -12.41 -11.86
N THR A 221 -5.42 -12.79 -12.62
CA THR A 221 -4.19 -12.00 -12.74
C THR A 221 -4.23 -11.16 -14.01
N SER A 222 -3.78 -9.91 -13.92
CA SER A 222 -3.64 -9.01 -15.06
C SER A 222 -2.33 -8.25 -14.94
N THR A 223 -1.57 -8.21 -16.03
CA THR A 223 -0.29 -7.50 -16.10
C THR A 223 -0.38 -6.42 -17.16
N TYR A 224 0.08 -5.23 -16.81
CA TYR A 224 0.17 -4.08 -17.69
C TYR A 224 1.61 -3.61 -17.75
N GLU A 225 2.10 -3.38 -18.96
CA GLU A 225 3.46 -2.91 -19.18
C GLU A 225 3.45 -1.62 -19.99
N PHE A 226 4.26 -0.66 -19.57
CA PHE A 226 4.43 0.62 -20.25
C PHE A 226 5.74 1.27 -19.84
N GLN A 227 6.20 2.24 -20.64
CA GLN A 227 7.37 3.04 -20.30
C GLN A 227 6.95 4.38 -19.70
N LEU A 228 7.69 4.84 -18.69
CA LEU A 228 7.56 6.21 -18.19
C LEU A 228 7.96 7.21 -19.29
N HIS A 229 7.21 8.29 -19.37
CA HIS A 229 7.59 9.44 -20.19
C HIS A 229 8.80 10.11 -19.53
N ALA A 230 9.80 10.45 -20.35
CA ALA A 230 10.97 11.21 -19.91
C ALA A 230 10.57 12.61 -19.37
#